data_AF-A0AAV7W3A1-F1
#
_entry.id   AF-A0AAV7W3A1-F1
#
_cell.length_a   1.000
_cell.length_b   1.000
_cell.length_c   1.000
_cell.angle_alpha   90.00
_cell.angle_beta   90.00
_cell.angle_gamma   90.00
#
_symmetry.space_group_name_H-M   'P 1'
#
loop_
_entity.id
_entity.type
_entity.pdbx_description
1 polymer ?
#
loop_
_entity_poly.entity_id
_entity_poly.type
_entity_poly.pdbx_seq_one_letter_code
_entity_poly.pdbx_strand_id
1 'polypeptide(L)'
;MTSLEQRVTTVEAQAFSPDSEQERLYLHCKLIDLEDKSCRDNVRFLVFPENIKGTHVHSFLRETLPTLIGLTFDPPWKFKEPTDLVPRAEIKPAAPDQSVCLLQHTQTRQLLQIAHTHGPFRMNEQTIWVTADFSKETSERRKAFLAL
;
A
#
# COMPACT_ATOMS: atom_id res chain seq x y z
N MET A 1 37.69 36.63 -5.98
CA MET A 1 36.27 36.24 -5.82
C MET A 1 35.45 37.49 -5.59
N THR A 2 34.35 37.65 -6.30
CA THR A 2 33.44 38.80 -6.11
C THR A 2 32.56 38.60 -4.87
N SER A 3 32.03 39.69 -4.29
CA SER A 3 31.13 39.62 -3.12
C SER A 3 29.91 38.70 -3.35
N LEU A 4 29.46 38.60 -4.59
CA LEU A 4 28.39 37.69 -5.01
C LEU A 4 28.84 36.23 -4.89
N GLU A 5 30.02 35.88 -5.39
CA GLU A 5 30.56 34.51 -5.31
C GLU A 5 30.72 34.06 -3.85
N GLN A 6 31.24 34.92 -2.96
CA GLN A 6 31.36 34.59 -1.54
C GLN A 6 30.00 34.36 -0.86
N ARG A 7 28.96 35.12 -1.24
CA ARG A 7 27.61 34.92 -0.72
C ARG A 7 27.01 33.61 -1.21
N VAL A 8 27.19 33.27 -2.50
CA VAL A 8 26.72 32.00 -3.06
C VAL A 8 27.42 30.83 -2.39
N THR A 9 28.75 30.85 -2.27
CA THR A 9 29.51 29.78 -1.60
C THR A 9 29.11 29.60 -0.13
N THR A 10 28.82 30.69 0.58
CA THR A 10 28.38 30.62 1.98
C THR A 10 27.00 29.99 2.12
N VAL A 11 26.07 30.34 1.23
CA VAL A 11 24.71 29.77 1.21
C VAL A 11 24.76 28.29 0.82
N GLU A 12 25.57 27.92 -0.18
CA GLU A 12 25.78 26.52 -0.56
C GLU A 12 26.39 25.72 0.59
N ALA A 13 27.42 26.23 1.26
CA ALA A 13 28.04 25.57 2.41
C ALA A 13 27.06 25.38 3.58
N GLN A 14 26.11 26.31 3.80
CA GLN A 14 25.05 26.13 4.78
C GLN A 14 24.01 25.09 4.32
N ALA A 15 23.58 25.15 3.06
CA ALA A 15 22.58 24.23 2.50
C ALA A 15 23.07 22.77 2.42
N PHE A 16 24.38 22.57 2.28
CA PHE A 16 25.05 21.26 2.26
C PHE A 16 25.80 20.96 3.56
N SER A 17 25.48 21.67 4.65
CA SER A 17 26.05 21.34 5.95
C SER A 17 25.61 19.93 6.38
N PRO A 18 26.46 19.16 7.09
CA PRO A 18 26.12 17.81 7.55
C PRO A 18 24.88 17.80 8.44
N ASP A 19 24.63 18.88 9.19
CA ASP A 19 23.42 19.08 10.00
C ASP A 19 22.16 19.17 9.12
N SER A 20 22.25 19.88 7.99
CA SER A 20 21.14 19.98 7.01
C SER A 20 20.89 18.65 6.30
N GLU A 21 21.93 17.88 6.01
CA GLU A 21 21.79 16.54 5.44
C GLU A 21 21.18 15.55 6.43
N GLN A 22 21.62 15.56 7.69
CA GLN A 22 21.04 14.75 8.76
C GLN A 22 19.58 15.10 9.02
N GLU A 23 19.22 16.38 9.04
CA GLU A 23 17.84 16.81 9.18
C GLU A 23 16.97 16.33 8.02
N ARG A 24 17.48 16.42 6.78
CA ARG A 24 16.77 15.89 5.59
C ARG A 24 16.55 14.39 5.67
N LEU A 25 17.57 13.62 6.09
CA LEU A 25 17.46 12.18 6.27
C LEU A 25 16.44 11.83 7.37
N TYR A 26 16.49 12.53 8.50
CA TYR A 26 15.56 12.35 9.59
C TYR A 26 14.11 12.63 9.16
N LEU A 27 13.87 13.75 8.49
CA LEU A 27 12.55 14.11 7.96
C LEU A 27 12.06 13.10 6.93
N HIS A 28 12.94 12.60 6.07
CA HIS A 28 12.61 11.59 5.08
C HIS A 28 12.21 10.26 5.74
N CYS A 29 12.98 9.77 6.71
CA CYS A 29 12.63 8.59 7.50
C CYS A 29 11.27 8.77 8.20
N LYS A 30 11.05 9.95 8.80
CA LYS A 30 9.79 10.26 9.47
C LYS A 30 8.59 10.29 8.51
N LEU A 31 8.77 10.77 7.29
CA LEU A 31 7.72 10.75 6.27
C LEU A 31 7.34 9.31 5.90
N ILE A 32 8.32 8.45 5.68
CA ILE A 32 8.09 7.02 5.39
C ILE A 32 7.32 6.37 6.55
N ASP A 33 7.76 6.61 7.80
CA ASP A 33 7.09 6.04 8.98
C ASP A 33 5.63 6.52 9.11
N LEU A 34 5.37 7.79 8.79
CA LEU A 34 4.01 8.36 8.83
C LEU A 34 3.12 7.79 7.72
N GLU A 35 3.66 7.63 6.51
CA GLU A 35 2.95 7.02 5.39
C GLU A 35 2.62 5.55 5.68
N ASP A 36 3.60 4.76 6.12
CA ASP A 36 3.39 3.36 6.49
C ASP A 36 2.42 3.22 7.67
N LYS A 37 2.44 4.16 8.63
CA LYS A 37 1.46 4.18 9.72
C LYS A 37 0.04 4.49 9.22
N SER A 38 -0.10 5.36 8.23
CA SER A 38 -1.37 5.68 7.59
C SER A 38 -1.91 4.51 6.76
N CYS A 39 -1.04 3.75 6.08
CA CYS A 39 -1.39 2.60 5.26
C CYS A 39 -1.48 1.27 6.03
N ARG A 40 -1.14 1.25 7.32
CA ARG A 40 -1.06 0.03 8.14
C ARG A 40 -2.32 -0.82 8.14
N ASP A 41 -3.47 -0.17 8.02
CA ASP A 41 -4.78 -0.82 8.07
C ASP A 41 -5.33 -1.13 6.67
N ASN A 42 -4.64 -0.66 5.62
CA ASN A 42 -5.02 -0.87 4.23
C ASN A 42 -4.61 -2.27 3.76
N VAL A 43 -5.47 -2.88 2.96
CA VAL A 43 -5.18 -4.14 2.28
C VAL A 43 -5.35 -3.95 0.77
N ARG A 44 -4.35 -4.39 0.01
CA ARG A 44 -4.35 -4.45 -1.45
C ARG A 44 -4.90 -5.80 -1.91
N PHE A 45 -5.94 -5.73 -2.72
CA PHE A 45 -6.44 -6.87 -3.49
C PHE A 45 -6.00 -6.70 -4.93
N LEU A 46 -5.19 -7.64 -5.44
CA LEU A 46 -4.78 -7.67 -6.84
C LEU A 46 -5.68 -8.68 -7.56
N VAL A 47 -6.31 -8.22 -8.64
CA VAL A 47 -7.31 -8.94 -9.45
C VAL A 47 -8.63 -9.12 -8.69
N PHE A 48 -9.59 -8.24 -8.96
CA PHE A 48 -11.00 -8.57 -8.78
C PHE A 48 -11.54 -9.24 -10.04
N PRO A 49 -12.52 -10.15 -9.91
CA PRO A 49 -13.26 -10.59 -11.07
C PRO A 49 -13.90 -9.42 -11.79
N GLU A 50 -13.82 -9.44 -13.12
CA GLU A 50 -14.36 -8.38 -13.99
C GLU A 50 -15.83 -8.05 -13.68
N ASN A 51 -16.56 -9.01 -13.11
CA ASN A 51 -17.98 -8.93 -12.78
C ASN A 51 -18.26 -8.25 -11.42
N ILE A 52 -17.23 -7.89 -10.64
CA ILE A 52 -17.32 -7.34 -9.28
C ILE A 52 -16.82 -5.89 -9.27
N LYS A 53 -17.31 -5.05 -10.18
CA LYS A 53 -16.93 -3.63 -10.24
C LYS A 53 -17.98 -2.75 -9.56
N GLY A 54 -17.55 -1.68 -8.90
CA GLY A 54 -18.42 -0.71 -8.23
C GLY A 54 -19.11 -1.25 -6.98
N THR A 55 -20.43 -1.08 -6.87
CA THR A 55 -21.27 -1.48 -5.72
C THR A 55 -21.09 -2.96 -5.32
N HIS A 56 -20.68 -3.80 -6.26
CA HIS A 56 -20.46 -5.23 -6.03
C HIS A 56 -19.19 -5.56 -5.24
N VAL A 57 -18.19 -4.66 -5.19
CA VAL A 57 -16.96 -4.85 -4.39
C VAL A 57 -17.31 -4.97 -2.90
N HIS A 58 -18.19 -4.10 -2.41
CA HIS A 58 -18.65 -4.17 -1.02
C HIS A 58 -19.37 -5.48 -0.69
N SER A 59 -20.29 -5.91 -1.54
CA SER A 59 -21.02 -7.17 -1.37
C SER A 59 -20.06 -8.35 -1.43
N PHE A 60 -19.12 -8.36 -2.37
CA PHE A 60 -18.10 -9.40 -2.45
C PHE A 60 -17.28 -9.47 -1.17
N LEU A 61 -16.75 -8.34 -0.70
CA LEU A 61 -15.90 -8.34 0.48
C LEU A 61 -16.69 -8.75 1.75
N ARG A 62 -17.97 -8.39 1.85
CA ARG A 62 -18.82 -8.71 3.01
C ARG A 62 -19.36 -10.13 3.00
N GLU A 63 -19.73 -10.66 1.84
CA GLU A 63 -20.53 -11.90 1.73
C GLU A 63 -19.71 -13.04 1.13
N THR A 64 -18.88 -12.75 0.13
CA THR A 64 -18.15 -13.76 -0.64
C THR A 64 -16.77 -14.04 -0.08
N LEU A 65 -15.99 -12.98 0.23
CA LEU A 65 -14.62 -13.11 0.72
C LEU A 65 -14.52 -13.90 2.04
N PRO A 66 -15.37 -13.69 3.06
CA PRO A 66 -15.29 -14.46 4.30
C PRO A 66 -15.53 -15.95 4.06
N THR A 67 -16.48 -16.28 3.19
CA THR A 67 -16.79 -17.65 2.76
C THR A 67 -15.60 -18.26 1.99
N LEU A 68 -15.00 -17.48 1.08
CA LEU A 68 -13.86 -17.90 0.25
C LEU A 68 -12.63 -18.25 1.09
N ILE A 69 -12.37 -17.47 2.14
CA ILE A 69 -11.20 -17.65 3.02
C ILE A 69 -11.51 -18.53 4.25
N GLY A 70 -12.75 -18.99 4.40
CA GLY A 70 -13.19 -19.84 5.51
C GLY A 70 -13.16 -19.14 6.87
N LEU A 71 -13.30 -17.82 6.91
CA LEU A 71 -13.27 -17.04 8.15
C LEU A 71 -14.60 -16.38 8.44
N THR A 72 -15.08 -16.62 9.65
CA THR A 72 -16.08 -15.78 10.30
C THR A 72 -15.33 -14.86 11.27
N PHE A 73 -15.46 -13.55 11.07
CA PHE A 73 -14.89 -12.57 11.98
C PHE A 73 -15.96 -12.17 12.99
N ASP A 74 -15.60 -12.14 14.27
CA ASP A 74 -16.41 -11.57 15.34
C ASP A 74 -15.61 -10.41 15.98
N PRO A 75 -16.03 -9.14 15.80
CA PRO A 75 -17.23 -8.69 15.10
C PRO A 75 -17.14 -8.82 13.56
N PRO A 76 -18.29 -8.76 12.85
CA PRO A 76 -18.34 -8.79 11.38
C PRO A 76 -17.42 -7.75 10.74
N TRP A 77 -17.02 -8.00 9.48
CA TRP A 77 -16.12 -7.12 8.74
C TRP A 77 -16.64 -5.69 8.71
N LYS A 78 -15.79 -4.74 9.12
CA LYS A 78 -16.07 -3.32 9.00
C LYS A 78 -15.12 -2.73 7.97
N PHE A 79 -15.65 -2.51 6.77
CA PHE A 79 -14.97 -1.78 5.72
C PHE A 79 -15.15 -0.28 5.95
N LYS A 80 -14.06 0.48 5.85
CA LYS A 80 -14.18 1.87 5.38
C LYS A 80 -14.27 1.81 3.86
N GLU A 81 -14.99 2.74 3.25
CA GLU A 81 -15.29 2.72 1.81
C GLU A 81 -14.03 2.37 0.97
N PRO A 82 -14.08 1.31 0.13
CA PRO A 82 -13.01 0.98 -0.79
C PRO A 82 -12.85 2.16 -1.73
N THR A 83 -11.66 2.73 -1.74
CA THR A 83 -11.31 3.77 -2.70
C THR A 83 -10.62 3.05 -3.84
N ASP A 84 -11.23 3.09 -5.03
CA ASP A 84 -10.55 2.62 -6.24
C ASP A 84 -9.26 3.42 -6.41
N LEU A 85 -8.10 2.78 -6.26
CA LEU A 85 -6.82 3.48 -6.27
C LEU A 85 -6.41 4.01 -7.65
N VAL A 86 -7.08 3.56 -8.72
CA VAL A 86 -6.72 3.96 -10.07
C VAL A 86 -8.00 4.13 -10.91
N PRO A 87 -8.35 5.36 -11.32
CA PRO A 87 -9.24 5.56 -12.45
C PRO A 87 -8.61 4.89 -13.69
N ARG A 88 -9.38 4.04 -14.37
CA ARG A 88 -9.00 3.23 -15.55
C ARG A 88 -8.25 3.98 -16.66
N ALA A 89 -8.23 5.31 -16.65
CA ALA A 89 -7.63 6.12 -17.72
C ALA A 89 -6.13 5.89 -17.94
N GLU A 90 -5.38 5.38 -16.95
CA GLU A 90 -3.92 5.21 -17.04
C GLU A 90 -3.43 3.75 -17.04
N ILE A 91 -4.32 2.78 -16.86
CA ILE A 91 -3.95 1.37 -16.87
C ILE A 91 -3.82 0.90 -18.32
N LYS A 92 -2.57 0.77 -18.80
CA LYS A 92 -2.26 0.04 -20.04
C LYS A 92 -3.00 -1.32 -20.01
N PRO A 93 -3.53 -1.81 -21.14
CA PRO A 93 -4.46 -2.97 -21.21
C PRO A 93 -3.92 -4.32 -20.70
N ALA A 94 -2.71 -4.37 -20.14
CA ALA A 94 -2.03 -5.58 -19.67
C ALA A 94 -1.85 -5.66 -18.14
N ALA A 95 -2.16 -4.60 -17.37
CA ALA A 95 -1.99 -4.64 -15.92
C ALA A 95 -3.30 -5.05 -15.22
N PRO A 96 -3.28 -6.04 -14.31
CA PRO A 96 -4.48 -6.48 -13.59
C PRO A 96 -5.06 -5.37 -12.72
N ASP A 97 -6.39 -5.28 -12.67
CA ASP A 97 -7.14 -4.34 -11.82
C ASP A 97 -6.68 -4.49 -10.35
N GLN A 98 -6.33 -3.37 -9.70
CA GLN A 98 -5.96 -3.31 -8.28
C GLN A 98 -6.96 -2.45 -7.53
N SER A 99 -7.51 -2.95 -6.42
CA SER A 99 -8.29 -2.11 -5.50
C SER A 99 -7.71 -2.20 -4.09
N VAL A 100 -7.74 -1.08 -3.36
CA VAL A 100 -7.41 -1.05 -1.94
C VAL A 100 -8.66 -0.87 -1.11
N CYS A 101 -8.75 -1.70 -0.09
CA CYS A 101 -9.83 -1.66 0.87
C CYS A 101 -9.23 -1.37 2.23
N LEU A 102 -9.82 -0.42 2.95
CA LEU A 102 -9.50 -0.21 4.36
C LEU A 102 -10.29 -1.19 5.22
N LEU A 103 -9.58 -1.96 6.01
CA LEU A 103 -10.13 -2.82 7.05
C LEU A 103 -9.78 -2.26 8.42
N GLN A 104 -10.41 -2.79 9.47
CA GLN A 104 -9.93 -2.53 10.82
C GLN A 104 -8.58 -3.24 11.04
N HIS A 105 -7.66 -2.61 11.78
CA HIS A 105 -6.31 -3.12 12.05
C HIS A 105 -6.23 -4.63 12.34
N THR A 106 -7.08 -5.13 13.25
CA THR A 106 -7.12 -6.55 13.63
C THR A 106 -7.53 -7.46 12.47
N GLN A 107 -8.51 -7.03 11.68
CA GLN A 107 -9.02 -7.76 10.51
C GLN A 107 -7.98 -7.77 9.39
N THR A 108 -7.28 -6.64 9.16
CA THR A 108 -6.15 -6.52 8.23
C THR A 108 -5.08 -7.56 8.57
N ARG A 109 -4.64 -7.63 9.83
CA ARG A 109 -3.59 -8.58 10.25
C ARG A 109 -3.99 -10.03 10.05
N GLN A 110 -5.21 -10.40 10.46
CA GLN A 110 -5.72 -11.77 10.29
C GLN A 110 -5.80 -12.17 8.82
N LEU A 111 -6.34 -11.29 7.97
CA LEU A 111 -6.45 -11.53 6.54
C LEU A 111 -5.07 -11.70 5.88
N LEU A 112 -4.11 -10.82 6.20
CA LEU A 112 -2.75 -10.89 5.67
C LEU A 112 -2.02 -12.16 6.14
N GLN A 113 -2.21 -12.57 7.39
CA GLN A 113 -1.62 -13.80 7.91
C GLN A 113 -2.14 -15.03 7.16
N ILE A 114 -3.43 -15.04 6.83
CA ILE A 114 -4.06 -16.15 6.11
C ILE A 114 -3.64 -16.16 4.65
N ALA A 115 -3.61 -15.00 4.00
CA ALA A 115 -3.07 -14.87 2.64
C ALA A 115 -1.60 -15.34 2.57
N HIS A 116 -0.80 -15.06 3.60
CA HIS A 116 0.57 -15.55 3.69
C HIS A 116 0.65 -17.07 3.91
N THR A 117 -0.25 -17.63 4.73
CA THR A 117 -0.21 -19.05 5.11
C THR A 117 -0.78 -19.96 4.02
N HIS A 118 -1.90 -19.55 3.40
CA HIS A 118 -2.63 -20.34 2.41
C HIS A 118 -2.28 -19.98 0.97
N GLY A 119 -1.57 -18.87 0.76
CA GLY A 119 -1.29 -18.34 -0.56
C GLY A 119 -2.51 -17.62 -1.15
N PRO A 120 -2.53 -17.40 -2.48
CA PRO A 120 -3.60 -16.66 -3.12
C PRO A 120 -4.91 -17.44 -3.17
N PHE A 121 -6.03 -16.72 -3.13
CA PHE A 121 -7.35 -17.31 -3.18
C PHE A 121 -7.80 -17.53 -4.63
N ARG A 122 -8.56 -18.59 -4.90
CA ARG A 122 -9.07 -18.90 -6.25
C ARG A 122 -10.58 -18.79 -6.31
N MET A 123 -11.08 -18.06 -7.29
CA MET A 123 -12.51 -17.96 -7.56
C MET A 123 -12.76 -17.86 -9.08
N ASN A 124 -13.61 -18.72 -9.64
CA ASN A 124 -13.98 -18.71 -11.06
C ASN A 124 -12.78 -18.57 -12.01
N GLU A 125 -11.77 -19.45 -11.83
CA GLU A 125 -10.50 -19.47 -12.58
C GLU A 125 -9.56 -18.27 -12.36
N GLN A 126 -9.96 -17.28 -11.56
CA GLN A 126 -9.13 -16.13 -11.22
C GLN A 126 -8.43 -16.31 -9.89
N THR A 127 -7.22 -15.76 -9.81
CA THR A 127 -6.38 -15.81 -8.62
C THR A 127 -6.35 -14.42 -7.98
N ILE A 128 -6.94 -14.32 -6.78
CA ILE A 128 -7.02 -13.09 -6.00
C ILE A 128 -5.83 -13.07 -5.04
N TRP A 129 -4.97 -12.06 -5.19
CA TRP A 129 -3.85 -11.86 -4.29
C TRP A 129 -4.19 -10.81 -3.25
N VAL A 130 -3.84 -11.09 -2.01
CA VAL A 130 -4.06 -10.18 -0.89
C VAL A 130 -2.72 -9.81 -0.29
N THR A 131 -2.41 -8.51 -0.28
CA THR A 131 -1.11 -8.00 0.16
C THR A 131 -1.28 -6.77 1.03
N ALA A 132 -0.29 -6.48 1.86
CA ALA A 132 -0.27 -5.26 2.65
C ALA A 132 0.00 -4.05 1.75
N ASP A 133 -0.60 -2.92 2.09
CA ASP A 133 -0.26 -1.63 1.48
C ASP A 133 0.97 -1.06 2.19
N PHE A 134 2.03 -0.78 1.42
CA PHE A 134 3.25 -0.16 1.93
C PHE A 134 3.50 1.13 1.17
N SER A 135 4.18 2.09 1.81
CA SER A 135 4.79 3.22 1.11
C SER A 135 5.69 2.73 -0.03
N LYS A 136 5.98 3.65 -0.95
CA LYS A 136 6.84 3.35 -2.10
C LYS A 136 8.22 2.90 -1.64
N GLU A 137 8.89 3.64 -0.75
CA GLU A 137 10.21 3.25 -0.24
C GLU A 137 10.18 1.89 0.46
N THR A 138 9.18 1.61 1.30
CA THR A 138 9.08 0.32 1.99
C THR A 138 8.84 -0.82 0.99
N SER A 139 8.02 -0.60 -0.03
CA SER A 139 7.83 -1.56 -1.13
C SER A 139 9.14 -1.86 -1.87
N GLU A 140 9.94 -0.84 -2.18
CA GLU A 140 11.23 -0.99 -2.85
C GLU A 140 12.25 -1.72 -1.98
N ARG A 141 12.36 -1.37 -0.70
CA ARG A 141 13.23 -2.06 0.27
C ARG A 141 12.88 -3.54 0.39
N ARG A 142 11.58 -3.87 0.46
CA ARG A 142 11.12 -5.27 0.51
C ARG A 142 11.46 -6.04 -0.76
N LYS A 143 11.30 -5.43 -1.94
CA LYS A 143 11.72 -6.04 -3.21
C LYS A 143 13.21 -6.30 -3.24
N ALA A 144 14.02 -5.34 -2.79
CA ALA A 144 15.47 -5.50 -2.71
C ALA A 144 15.86 -6.64 -1.76
N PHE A 145 15.16 -6.80 -0.63
CA PHE A 145 15.40 -7.91 0.30
C PHE A 145 15.08 -9.29 -0.30
N LEU A 146 14.02 -9.39 -1.11
CA LEU A 146 13.60 -10.65 -1.76
C LEU A 146 14.39 -10.97 -3.03
N ALA A 147 15.14 -10.01 -3.57
CA ALA A 147 16.01 -10.19 -4.74
C ALA A 147 17.42 -10.72 -4.37
N LEU A 148 17.67 -10.96 -3.07
CA LEU A 148 18.85 -11.63 -2.52
C LEU A 148 18.57 -13.12 -2.33
#